data_AF-A0A529HBD8-F1
#
_entry.id   AF-A0A529HBD8-F1
#
_cell.length_a   1.000
_cell.length_b   1.000
_cell.length_c   1.000
_cell.angle_alpha   90.00
_cell.angle_beta   90.00
_cell.angle_gamma   90.00
#
_symmetry.space_group_name_H-M   'P 1'
#
loop_
_entity.id
_entity.type
_entity.pdbx_description
1 polymer ?
#
loop_
_entity_poly.entity_id
_entity_poly.type
_entity_poly.pdbx_seq_one_letter_code
_entity_poly.pdbx_strand_id
1 'polypeptide(L)' 'QTAWRDLKVHVTSVTDQWAAIAVAGPKSRRVLMDVTGADLSREVLPNNHFTHVTIADVPCRLHRMSFSG' A
#
# COMPACT_ATOMS: atom_id res chain seq x y z
N GLN A 1 2.78 27.81 -10.85
CA GLN A 1 2.97 28.39 -9.51
C GLN A 1 3.83 27.42 -8.70
N THR A 2 5.05 27.80 -8.30
CA THR A 2 5.91 26.96 -7.45
C THR A 2 5.80 27.41 -6.00
N ALA A 3 4.92 26.73 -5.25
CA ALA A 3 5.01 26.75 -3.80
C ALA A 3 6.34 26.09 -3.38
N TRP A 4 6.90 26.45 -2.22
CA TRP A 4 8.06 25.76 -1.61
C TRP A 4 9.46 26.08 -2.17
N ARG A 5 9.78 27.37 -2.37
CA ARG A 5 11.10 27.83 -2.85
C ARG A 5 12.27 27.50 -1.89
N ASP A 6 11.99 27.42 -0.59
CA ASP A 6 13.01 27.21 0.45
C ASP A 6 13.10 25.78 0.97
N LEU A 7 12.28 24.87 0.43
CA LEU A 7 12.22 23.50 0.91
C LEU A 7 13.49 22.72 0.51
N LYS A 8 14.23 22.23 1.51
CA LYS A 8 15.39 21.37 1.32
C LYS A 8 14.94 19.91 1.30
N VAL A 9 14.84 19.32 0.10
CA VAL A 9 14.45 17.92 -0.08
C VAL A 9 15.49 17.14 -0.86
N HIS A 10 15.57 15.85 -0.54
CA HIS A 10 16.24 14.86 -1.37
C HIS A 10 15.18 13.96 -1.99
N VAL A 11 15.25 13.78 -3.31
CA VAL A 11 14.38 12.87 -4.05
C VAL A 11 15.28 11.88 -4.75
N THR A 12 15.02 10.59 -4.55
CA THR A 12 15.71 9.51 -5.27
C THR A 12 14.66 8.55 -5.78
N SER A 13 14.93 7.98 -6.96
CA SER A 13 14.14 6.84 -7.44
C SER A 13 14.39 5.64 -6.52
N VAL A 14 13.30 4.92 -6.23
CA VAL A 14 13.35 3.63 -5.54
C VAL A 14 12.67 2.52 -6.34
N THR A 15 12.40 2.75 -7.62
CA THR A 15 11.59 1.83 -8.46
C THR A 15 12.19 0.43 -8.50
N ASP A 16 13.51 0.30 -8.63
CA ASP A 16 14.18 -1.00 -8.76
C ASP A 16 14.31 -1.73 -7.41
N GLN A 17 14.11 -1.02 -6.30
CA GLN A 17 14.24 -1.53 -4.94
C GLN A 17 12.92 -2.11 -4.41
N TRP A 18 11.81 -1.90 -5.11
CA TRP A 18 10.49 -2.35 -4.70
C TRP A 18 9.84 -3.20 -5.78
N ALA A 19 9.21 -4.30 -5.35
CA ALA A 19 8.26 -5.05 -6.16
C ALA A 19 6.84 -4.74 -5.68
N ALA A 20 5.89 -4.70 -6.61
CA ALA A 20 4.48 -4.46 -6.31
C ALA A 20 3.60 -5.51 -7.02
N ILE A 21 2.58 -5.99 -6.31
CA ILE A 21 1.59 -6.93 -6.82
C ILE A 21 0.21 -6.32 -6.59
N ALA A 22 -0.57 -6.19 -7.67
CA ALA A 22 -1.95 -5.75 -7.59
C ALA A 22 -2.86 -6.96 -7.33
N VAL A 23 -3.63 -6.94 -6.23
CA VAL A 23 -4.63 -7.96 -5.90
C VAL A 23 -6.01 -7.32 -5.91
N ALA A 24 -6.74 -7.51 -7.02
CA ALA A 24 -8.04 -6.89 -7.25
C ALA A 24 -9.18 -7.92 -7.30
N GLY A 25 -10.41 -7.45 -7.06
CA GLY A 25 -11.63 -8.26 -7.14
C GLY A 25 -12.41 -8.33 -5.82
N PRO A 26 -13.66 -8.83 -5.85
CA PRO A 26 -14.58 -8.77 -4.72
C PRO A 26 -14.11 -9.56 -3.48
N LYS A 27 -13.18 -10.51 -3.67
CA LYS A 27 -12.64 -11.36 -2.61
C LYS A 27 -11.23 -10.97 -2.15
N SER A 28 -10.62 -9.92 -2.71
CA SER A 28 -9.23 -9.53 -2.41
C SER A 28 -8.99 -9.30 -0.92
N ARG A 29 -9.90 -8.59 -0.24
CA ARG A 29 -9.81 -8.34 1.21
C ARG A 29 -9.70 -9.65 1.99
N ARG A 30 -10.54 -10.63 1.69
CA ARG A 30 -10.55 -11.92 2.41
C ARG A 30 -9.21 -12.62 2.25
N VAL A 31 -8.73 -12.75 1.01
CA VAL A 31 -7.43 -13.38 0.72
C VAL A 31 -6.30 -12.67 1.44
N LEU A 32 -6.29 -11.33 1.42
CA LEU A 32 -5.25 -10.53 2.08
C LEU A 32 -5.31 -10.67 3.61
N MET A 33 -6.50 -10.71 4.21
CA MET A 33 -6.65 -10.97 5.65
C MET A 33 -6.13 -12.37 6.01
N ASP A 34 -6.46 -13.40 5.21
CA ASP A 34 -6.02 -14.77 5.46
C ASP A 34 -4.49 -14.90 5.44
N VAL A 35 -3.79 -14.20 4.53
CA VAL A 35 -2.32 -14.29 4.40
C VAL A 35 -1.53 -13.31 5.28
N THR A 36 -2.17 -12.24 5.77
CA THR A 36 -1.52 -11.23 6.63
C THR A 36 -1.86 -11.38 8.11
N GLY A 37 -3.01 -11.96 8.43
CA GLY A 37 -3.59 -11.94 9.78
C GLY A 37 -4.04 -10.55 10.27
N ALA A 38 -3.93 -9.51 9.43
CA ALA A 38 -4.25 -8.13 9.79
C ALA A 38 -5.74 -7.82 9.63
N ASP A 39 -6.26 -6.89 10.44
CA ASP A 39 -7.58 -6.31 10.20
C ASP A 39 -7.53 -5.33 9.02
N LEU A 40 -8.22 -5.69 7.93
CA LEU A 40 -8.35 -4.89 6.70
C LEU A 40 -9.80 -4.46 6.46
N SER A 41 -10.59 -4.34 7.53
CA SER A 41 -11.93 -3.78 7.54
C SER A 41 -11.96 -2.37 6.92
N ARG A 42 -13.14 -1.90 6.51
CA ARG A 42 -13.25 -0.60 5.82
C ARG A 42 -12.92 0.56 6.75
N GLU A 43 -13.16 0.34 8.04
CA GLU A 43 -12.95 1.25 9.16
C GLU A 43 -11.46 1.37 9.47
N VAL A 44 -10.74 0.25 9.53
CA VAL A 44 -9.29 0.22 9.83
C VAL A 44 -8.44 0.63 8.64
N LEU A 45 -8.80 0.18 7.42
CA LEU A 45 -8.08 0.54 6.20
C LEU A 45 -9.04 1.16 5.17
N PRO A 46 -9.33 2.48 5.26
CA PRO A 46 -10.14 3.21 4.29
C PRO A 46 -9.53 3.23 2.89
N ASN A 47 -10.30 3.66 1.89
CA ASN A 47 -9.77 3.82 0.54
C ASN A 47 -8.63 4.85 0.52
N ASN A 48 -7.64 4.67 -0.37
CA ASN A 48 -6.43 5.50 -0.47
C ASN A 48 -5.57 5.57 0.79
N HIS A 49 -5.69 4.58 1.69
CA HIS A 49 -4.79 4.41 2.83
C HIS A 49 -3.88 3.19 2.61
N PHE A 50 -2.83 3.11 3.41
CA PHE A 50 -1.98 1.92 3.47
C PHE A 50 -1.69 1.55 4.93
N THR A 51 -1.34 0.28 5.13
CA THR A 51 -0.84 -0.22 6.41
C THR A 51 0.39 -1.11 6.19
N HIS A 52 1.14 -1.35 7.26
CA HIS A 52 2.24 -2.31 7.25
C HIS A 52 1.71 -3.69 7.64
N VAL A 53 2.14 -4.71 6.90
CA VAL A 53 1.77 -6.11 7.15
C VAL A 53 3.00 -7.00 6.98
N THR A 54 2.91 -8.22 7.47
CA THR A 54 3.89 -9.27 7.19
C THR A 54 3.21 -10.36 6.37
N ILE A 55 3.82 -10.77 5.26
CA ILE A 55 3.34 -11.89 4.42
C ILE A 55 4.51 -12.84 4.24
N ALA A 56 4.37 -14.09 4.70
CA ALA A 56 5.44 -15.10 4.65
C ALA A 56 6.79 -14.56 5.19
N ASP A 57 6.76 -13.96 6.39
CA ASP A 57 7.90 -13.32 7.06
C ASP A 57 8.53 -12.11 6.34
N VAL A 58 7.94 -11.65 5.24
CA VAL A 58 8.39 -10.46 4.50
C VAL A 58 7.57 -9.23 4.92
N PRO A 59 8.22 -8.16 5.41
CA PRO A 59 7.54 -6.90 5.70
C PRO A 59 7.08 -6.23 4.41
N CYS A 60 5.79 -5.92 4.34
CA CYS A 60 5.13 -5.39 3.16
C CYS A 60 4.36 -4.10 3.48
N ARG A 61 4.14 -3.27 2.47
CA ARG A 61 3.17 -2.17 2.52
C ARG A 61 1.93 -2.58 1.73
N LEU A 62 0.78 -2.61 2.40
CA LEU A 62 -0.49 -2.94 1.77
C LEU A 62 -1.25 -1.65 1.50
N HIS A 63 -1.37 -1.28 0.24
CA HIS A 63 -2.12 -0.11 -0.21
C HIS A 63 -3.53 -0.51 -0.64
N ARG A 64 -4.56 0.12 -0.04
CA ARG A 64 -5.94 -0.03 -0.49
C ARG A 64 -6.23 0.98 -1.58
N MET A 65 -5.83 0.64 -2.80
CA MET A 65 -6.08 1.42 -4.03
C MET A 65 -6.27 0.46 -5.20
N SER A 66 -7.00 0.89 -6.22
CA SER A 66 -7.25 0.09 -7.43
C SER A 66 -7.33 1.00 -8.65
N PHE A 67 -6.63 0.62 -9.72
CA PHE A 67 -6.80 1.23 -11.05
C PHE A 67 -7.77 0.44 -11.94
N SER A 68 -8.24 -0.73 -11.48
CA SER A 68 -9.17 -1.58 -12.24
C SER A 68 -10.65 -1.25 -11.99
N GLY A 69 -10.94 -0.27 -11.15
CA GLY A 69 -12.26 -0.07 -10.52
C GLY A 69 -12.43 -0.93 -9.27
#